data_AF-A0A5C7ZUR7-F1
#
_entry.id   AF-A0A5C7ZUR7-F1
#
_cell.length_a   1.000
_cell.length_b   1.000
_cell.length_c   1.000
_cell.angle_alpha   90.00
_cell.angle_beta   90.00
_cell.angle_gamma   90.00
#
_symmetry.space_group_name_H-M   'P 1'
#
loop_
_entity.id
_entity.type
_entity.pdbx_description
1 polymer ?
#
loop_
_entity_poly.entity_id
_entity_poly.type
_entity_poly.pdbx_seq_one_letter_code
_entity_poly.pdbx_strand_id
1 'polypeptide(L)' 'MVVHHVALSGDTAVELNVNKRNPAKAFYERHGFVVERDEVLDIGQGHVMDDHVMVRRSRPW' A
#
# COMPACT_ATOMS: atom_id res chain seq x y z
N MET A 1 -1.80 1.64 11.39
CA MET A 1 -2.27 0.29 11.00
C MET A 1 -1.66 0.00 9.63
N VAL A 2 -0.86 -1.06 9.51
CA VAL A 2 -0.29 -1.60 8.25
C VAL A 2 -0.15 -3.11 8.54
N VAL A 3 -0.44 -4.12 7.72
CA VAL A 3 -0.55 -4.30 6.26
C VAL A 3 -1.55 -5.46 6.04
N HIS A 4 -2.49 -5.35 5.09
CA HIS A 4 -3.05 -6.56 4.47
C HIS A 4 -2.02 -7.06 3.45
N HIS A 5 -1.40 -8.21 3.72
CA HIS A 5 -0.50 -8.84 2.75
C HIS A 5 -1.36 -9.61 1.74
N VAL A 6 -1.62 -8.99 0.59
CA VAL A 6 -2.19 -9.71 -0.54
C VAL A 6 -1.04 -10.10 -1.46
N ALA A 7 -0.41 -11.23 -1.17
CA ALA A 7 0.26 -11.99 -2.21
C ALA A 7 -0.86 -12.64 -3.03
N LEU A 8 -1.23 -12.03 -4.15
CA LEU A 8 -2.17 -12.68 -5.07
C LEU A 8 -1.51 -14.00 -5.51
N SER A 9 -2.19 -15.12 -5.27
CA SER A 9 -1.64 -16.46 -5.50
C SER A 9 -1.21 -16.62 -6.96
N GLY A 10 0.10 -16.57 -7.21
CA GLY A 10 0.72 -16.64 -8.54
C GLY A 10 1.34 -15.35 -9.06
N ASP A 11 1.21 -14.22 -8.35
CA ASP A 11 1.59 -12.91 -8.87
C ASP A 11 2.96 -12.42 -8.44
N THR A 12 3.55 -11.69 -9.38
CA THR A 12 4.88 -11.07 -9.33
C THR A 12 4.89 -9.75 -8.56
N ALA A 13 4.03 -9.55 -7.56
CA ALA A 13 3.95 -8.27 -6.85
C ALA A 13 3.42 -8.38 -5.41
N VAL A 14 3.83 -7.41 -4.58
CA VAL A 14 3.33 -7.19 -3.22
C VAL A 14 2.63 -5.84 -3.18
N GLU A 15 1.35 -5.81 -2.79
CA GLU A 15 0.57 -4.60 -2.55
C GLU A 15 0.38 -4.36 -1.04
N LEU A 16 0.36 -3.08 -0.62
CA LEU A 16 0.04 -2.67 0.74
C LEU A 16 -0.57 -1.26 0.80
N ASN A 17 -1.52 -1.05 1.71
CA ASN A 17 -2.07 0.27 2.02
C ASN A 17 -1.23 0.97 3.10
N VAL A 18 -0.81 2.22 2.84
CA VAL A 18 -0.10 3.09 3.78
C VAL A 18 -0.89 4.35 3.99
N ASN A 19 -1.33 4.62 5.22
CA ASN A 19 -1.96 5.89 5.52
C ASN A 19 -1.11 7.09 5.08
N LYS A 20 -1.71 8.07 4.39
CA LYS A 20 -0.97 9.19 3.79
C LYS A 20 -0.20 10.03 4.80
N ARG A 21 -0.65 10.04 6.06
CA ARG A 21 0.00 10.76 7.17
C ARG A 21 1.10 9.94 7.84
N ASN A 22 1.30 8.69 7.45
CA ASN A 22 2.30 7.81 8.03
C ASN A 22 3.68 8.03 7.38
N PRO A 23 4.72 8.40 8.16
CA PRO A 23 6.08 8.57 7.63
C PRO A 23 6.70 7.28 7.08
N ALA A 24 6.10 6.12 7.35
CA ALA A 24 6.51 4.84 6.80
C ALA A 24 6.45 4.79 5.25
N LYS A 25 5.73 5.70 4.58
CA LYS A 25 5.76 5.82 3.11
C LYS A 25 7.19 5.85 2.57
N ALA A 26 8.04 6.71 3.15
CA ALA A 26 9.44 6.84 2.75
C ALA A 26 10.26 5.56 3.00
N PHE A 27 9.88 4.75 4.00
CA PHE A 27 10.51 3.45 4.22
C PHE A 27 10.18 2.49 3.07
N TYR A 28 8.91 2.40 2.65
CA TYR A 28 8.50 1.53 1.55
C TYR A 28 9.05 1.99 0.20
N GLU A 29 9.08 3.30 -0.06
CA GLU A 29 9.72 3.88 -1.27
C GLU A 29 11.19 3.45 -1.39
N ARG A 30 11.95 3.52 -0.29
CA ARG A 30 13.36 3.05 -0.28
C ARG A 30 13.50 1.55 -0.53
N HIS A 31 12.48 0.74 -0.26
CA HIS A 31 12.47 -0.71 -0.49
C HIS A 31 11.90 -1.10 -1.85
N GLY A 32 11.69 -0.13 -2.74
CA GLY A 32 11.25 -0.35 -4.11
C GLY A 32 9.73 -0.46 -4.28
N PHE A 33 8.95 -0.08 -3.27
CA PHE A 33 7.52 0.11 -3.44
C PHE A 33 7.24 1.45 -4.10
N VAL A 34 6.23 1.51 -4.96
CA VAL A 34 5.77 2.73 -5.60
C VAL A 34 4.29 2.92 -5.32
N VAL A 35 3.83 4.17 -5.20
CA VAL A 35 2.39 4.45 -5.09
C VAL A 35 1.73 4.09 -6.42
N GLU A 36 0.80 3.14 -6.40
CA GLU A 36 0.01 2.78 -7.59
C GLU A 36 -1.27 3.62 -7.68
N ARG A 37 -1.94 3.84 -6.55
CA ARG A 37 -3.17 4.62 -6.46
C ARG A 37 -3.40 5.14 -5.03
N ASP A 38 -4.27 6.13 -4.91
CA ASP A 38 -4.79 6.60 -3.63
C ASP A 38 -6.16 5.97 -3.37
N GLU A 39 -6.45 5.67 -2.11
CA GLU A 39 -7.72 5.09 -1.70
C GLU A 39 -8.26 5.87 -0.49
N VAL A 40 -9.52 6.31 -0.59
CA VAL A 40 -10.25 6.94 0.50
C VAL A 40 -11.38 6.00 0.88
N LEU A 41 -11.24 5.34 2.01
CA LEU A 41 -12.22 4.39 2.51
C LEU A 41 -13.02 5.03 3.65
N ASP A 42 -14.34 5.03 3.51
CA ASP A 42 -15.22 5.32 4.66
C ASP A 42 -15.16 4.14 5.62
N ILE A 43 -14.68 4.38 6.84
CA ILE A 43 -14.58 3.37 7.90
C ILE A 43 -15.75 3.48 8.90
N GLY A 44 -16.75 4.30 8.58
CA GLY A 44 -17.91 4.58 9.40
C GLY A 44 -17.68 5.71 10.40
N GLN A 45 -18.78 6.10 11.06
CA GLN A 45 -18.80 7.12 12.13
C GLN A 45 -18.24 8.50 11.71
N GLY A 46 -18.29 8.84 10.42
CA GLY A 46 -17.79 10.11 9.90
C GLY A 46 -16.26 10.17 9.76
N HIS A 47 -15.59 9.02 9.84
CA HIS A 47 -14.15 8.91 9.65
C HIS A 47 -13.82 8.29 8.29
N VAL A 48 -12.79 8.83 7.64
CA VAL A 48 -12.22 8.28 6.42
C VAL A 48 -10.78 7.88 6.65
N MET A 49 -10.39 6.78 6.03
CA MET A 49 -9.02 6.33 5.93
C MET A 49 -8.48 6.75 4.57
N ASP A 50 -7.60 7.75 4.58
CA ASP A 50 -6.94 8.29 3.39
C ASP A 50 -5.55 7.64 3.26
N ASP A 51 -5.46 6.65 2.38
CA ASP A 51 -4.31 5.76 2.24
C ASP A 51 -3.71 5.80 0.82
N HIS A 52 -2.41 5.55 0.74
CA HIS A 52 -1.70 5.22 -0.48
C HIS A 52 -1.66 3.71 -0.65
N VAL A 53 -2.11 3.20 -1.79
CA VAL A 53 -1.83 1.84 -2.20
C VAL A 53 -0.45 1.80 -2.85
N MET A 54 0.46 1.04 -2.25
CA MET A 54 1.84 0.91 -2.70
C MET A 54 2.12 -0.51 -3.19
N VAL A 55 2.80 -0.63 -4.33
CA VAL A 55 3.14 -1.92 -4.95
C VAL A 55 4.64 -2.07 -5.15
N ARG A 56 5.16 -3.27 -4.91
CA ARG A 56 6.50 -3.68 -5.33
C ARG A 56 6.40 -4.92 -6.19
N ARG A 57 6.76 -4.81 -7.45
CA ARG A 57 6.80 -5.94 -8.38
C ARG A 57 8.11 -6.71 -8.17
N SER A 58 8.04 -8.02 -7.93
CA SER A 58 9.20 -8.89 -8.11
C SER A 58 9.54 -8.88 -9.60
N ARG A 59 10.80 -8.54 -9.92
CA ARG A 59 11.23 -8.52 -11.31
C ARG A 59 11.04 -9.92 -11.90
N PRO A 60 10.33 -10.09 -13.03
CA PRO A 60 10.57 -11.24 -13.87
C PRO A 60 11.98 -11.06 -14.44
N TRP A 61 12.75 -12.13 -14.40
CA TRP A 61 14.15 -12.29 -14.82
C TRP A 61 14.61 -11.35 -15.93
#